data_AF-A0A524MRZ5-F1
#
_entry.id   AF-A0A524MRZ5-F1
#
_cell.length_a   1.000
_cell.length_b   1.000
_cell.length_c   1.000
_cell.angle_alpha   90.00
_cell.angle_beta   90.00
_cell.angle_gamma   90.00
#
_symmetry.space_group_name_H-M   'P 1'
#
loop_
_entity.id
_entity.type
_entity.pdbx_description
1 polymer ?
#
loop_
_entity_poly.entity_id
_entity_poly.type
_entity_poly.pdbx_seq_one_letter_code
_entity_poly.pdbx_strand_id
1 'polypeptide(L)'
;MRKKIGMLLVIVSVALNVAFVAVWATHAIPRYLCRHGRTEYAEGIRCPLHRRLGATEEQWREIEPRLVEFRKAAQNVCAEVNKSREELIDLIAAPEVDRSAVAAKQEEILAGQRKMQSLVIEHLRSEKETLNAEQQETFFRMLRRRSGCASHGSAMGMGLGSGPPMSETCRGHGTE
;
A
#
# COMPACT_ATOMS: atom_id res chain seq x y z
N MET A 1 -6.19 -32.41 -36.11
CA MET A 1 -6.64 -32.19 -34.72
C MET A 1 -5.51 -31.76 -33.78
N ARG A 2 -4.34 -32.40 -33.78
CA ARG A 2 -3.16 -32.03 -32.97
C ARG A 2 -2.72 -30.56 -33.03
N LYS A 3 -2.72 -29.91 -34.20
CA LYS A 3 -2.35 -28.48 -34.34
C LYS A 3 -3.33 -27.53 -33.63
N LYS A 4 -4.64 -27.82 -33.70
CA LYS A 4 -5.68 -27.03 -33.02
C LYS A 4 -5.57 -27.18 -31.50
N ILE A 5 -5.29 -28.40 -31.03
CA ILE A 5 -5.06 -28.70 -29.61
C ILE A 5 -3.78 -28.01 -29.10
N GLY A 6 -2.70 -28.04 -29.87
CA GLY A 6 -1.46 -27.33 -29.53
C GLY A 6 -1.65 -25.82 -29.42
N MET A 7 -2.38 -25.21 -30.36
CA MET A 7 -2.73 -23.79 -30.30
C MET A 7 -3.60 -23.45 -29.08
N LEU A 8 -4.58 -24.31 -28.76
CA LEU A 8 -5.45 -24.15 -27.59
C LEU A 8 -4.64 -24.21 -26.27
N LEU A 9 -3.68 -25.13 -26.17
CA LEU A 9 -2.83 -25.26 -24.99
C LEU A 9 -1.92 -24.03 -24.79
N VAL A 10 -1.41 -23.44 -25.88
CA VAL A 10 -0.62 -22.20 -25.80
C VAL A 10 -1.48 -21.03 -25.33
N ILE A 11 -2.69 -20.87 -25.88
CA ILE A 11 -3.62 -19.79 -25.46
C ILE A 11 -3.98 -19.94 -23.99
N VAL A 12 -4.31 -21.16 -23.54
CA VAL A 12 -4.64 -21.43 -22.13
C VAL A 12 -3.44 -21.17 -21.22
N SER A 13 -2.23 -21.57 -21.62
CA SER A 13 -1.02 -21.33 -20.84
C SER A 13 -0.72 -19.84 -20.68
N VAL A 14 -0.84 -19.06 -21.75
CA VAL A 14 -0.64 -17.61 -21.70
C VAL A 14 -1.71 -16.94 -20.83
N ALA A 15 -2.99 -17.30 -21.02
CA ALA A 15 -4.08 -16.75 -20.21
C ALA A 15 -3.92 -17.06 -18.71
N LEU A 16 -3.47 -18.27 -18.37
CA LEU A 16 -3.23 -18.67 -16.98
C LEU A 16 -2.09 -17.85 -16.35
N ASN A 17 -1.00 -17.60 -17.10
CA ASN A 17 0.11 -16.77 -16.64
C ASN A 17 -0.31 -15.30 -16.46
N VAL A 18 -1.10 -14.76 -17.39
CA VAL A 18 -1.63 -13.39 -17.28
C VAL A 18 -2.57 -13.25 -16.07
N ALA A 19 -3.46 -14.22 -15.87
CA ALA A 19 -4.34 -14.24 -14.70
C ALA A 19 -3.54 -14.34 -13.39
N PHE A 20 -2.49 -15.16 -13.35
CA PHE A 20 -1.60 -15.27 -12.19
C PHE A 20 -0.89 -13.95 -11.90
N VAL A 21 -0.36 -13.26 -12.93
CA VAL A 21 0.28 -11.95 -12.77
C VAL A 21 -0.73 -10.88 -12.33
N ALA A 22 -1.96 -10.90 -12.84
CA ALA A 22 -3.02 -9.98 -12.42
C ALA A 22 -3.46 -10.23 -10.96
N VAL A 23 -3.65 -11.48 -10.56
CA VAL A 23 -3.95 -11.85 -9.17
C VAL A 23 -2.77 -11.51 -8.26
N TRP A 24 -1.54 -11.78 -8.69
CA TRP A 24 -0.35 -11.43 -7.93
C TRP A 24 -0.20 -9.91 -7.81
N ALA A 25 -0.41 -9.13 -8.87
CA ALA A 25 -0.40 -7.68 -8.82
C ALA A 25 -1.51 -7.14 -7.91
N THR A 26 -2.70 -7.74 -7.92
CA THR A 26 -3.80 -7.29 -7.06
C THR A 26 -3.63 -7.67 -5.58
N HIS A 27 -2.86 -8.71 -5.26
CA HIS A 27 -2.63 -9.19 -3.88
C HIS A 27 -1.27 -8.82 -3.28
N ALA A 28 -0.21 -8.66 -4.09
CA ALA A 28 1.12 -8.25 -3.64
C ALA A 28 1.26 -6.72 -3.48
N ILE A 29 0.27 -5.96 -3.95
CA ILE A 29 0.20 -4.51 -3.76
C ILE A 29 -0.53 -4.23 -2.43
N PRO A 30 0.10 -3.58 -1.44
CA PRO A 30 -0.59 -3.12 -0.25
C PRO A 30 -1.59 -2.03 -0.64
N ARG A 31 -2.83 -2.42 -0.92
CA ARG A 31 -3.97 -1.53 -1.19
C ARG A 31 -4.34 -0.62 0.00
N TYR A 32 -3.59 -0.69 1.10
CA TYR A 32 -3.88 0.01 2.34
C TYR A 32 -3.26 1.41 2.45
N LEU A 33 -2.20 1.72 1.70
CA LEU A 33 -1.60 3.08 1.70
C LEU A 33 -2.15 4.00 0.62
N CYS A 34 -2.74 3.42 -0.44
CA CYS A 34 -3.30 4.16 -1.58
C CYS A 34 -4.83 4.21 -1.57
N ARG A 35 -5.51 3.67 -0.55
CA ARG A 35 -6.97 3.79 -0.46
C ARG A 35 -7.31 5.26 -0.24
N HIS A 36 -7.91 5.86 -1.27
CA HIS A 36 -8.58 7.15 -1.23
C HIS A 36 -9.58 7.17 -0.07
N GLY A 37 -9.15 7.72 1.07
CA GLY A 37 -10.03 8.36 2.00
C GLY A 37 -9.96 9.85 1.73
N ARG A 38 -10.94 10.39 0.98
CA ARG A 38 -11.34 11.78 1.20
C ARG A 38 -11.85 11.84 2.63
N THR A 39 -10.96 11.94 3.61
CA THR A 39 -11.34 12.43 4.92
C THR A 39 -11.45 13.92 4.77
N GLU A 40 -12.66 14.31 4.39
CA GLU A 40 -13.22 15.64 4.58
C GLU A 40 -12.75 16.19 5.93
N TYR A 41 -12.17 17.38 5.89
CA TYR A 41 -11.60 18.06 7.04
C TYR A 41 -12.72 18.34 8.05
N ALA A 42 -12.85 17.48 9.06
CA ALA A 42 -13.52 17.84 10.29
C ALA A 42 -12.49 18.45 11.24
N GLU A 43 -12.66 19.74 11.50
CA GLU A 43 -11.97 20.52 12.52
C GLU A 43 -11.82 19.75 13.84
N GLY A 44 -10.63 19.84 14.44
CA GLY A 44 -10.40 19.40 15.82
C GLY A 44 -9.85 17.98 15.94
N ILE A 45 -8.54 17.92 16.22
CA ILE A 45 -7.77 16.84 16.86
C ILE A 45 -8.46 15.47 16.81
N ARG A 46 -8.10 14.62 15.86
CA ARG A 46 -8.43 13.18 16.00
C ARG A 46 -7.60 12.24 15.15
N CYS A 47 -6.27 12.38 15.15
CA CYS A 47 -5.47 11.19 14.90
C CYS A 47 -5.49 10.32 16.17
N PRO A 48 -6.10 9.11 16.16
CA PRO A 48 -6.27 8.30 17.36
C PRO A 48 -4.95 7.87 18.02
N LEU A 49 -3.84 7.97 17.28
CA LEU A 49 -2.51 7.63 17.76
C LEU A 49 -1.98 8.69 18.76
N HIS A 50 -2.12 9.98 18.47
CA HIS A 50 -1.58 11.04 19.34
C HIS A 50 -2.37 11.19 20.65
N ARG A 51 -3.69 10.93 20.62
CA ARG A 51 -4.48 10.82 21.86
C ARG A 51 -4.00 9.68 22.76
N ARG A 52 -3.54 8.57 22.19
CA ARG A 52 -2.97 7.45 22.95
C ARG A 52 -1.55 7.72 23.45
N LEU A 53 -0.85 8.68 22.86
CA LEU A 53 0.47 9.12 23.31
C LEU A 53 0.38 10.13 24.47
N GLY A 54 -0.78 10.72 24.73
CA GLY A 54 -0.89 11.82 25.69
C GLY A 54 -0.02 13.01 25.31
N ALA A 55 0.08 13.31 24.01
CA ALA A 55 0.79 14.50 23.53
C ALA A 55 0.09 15.77 24.01
N THR A 56 0.84 16.75 24.51
CA THR A 56 0.28 18.05 24.92
C THR A 56 -0.12 18.89 23.71
N GLU A 57 -0.90 19.95 23.94
CA GLU A 57 -1.28 20.89 22.88
C GLU A 57 -0.06 21.61 22.28
N GLU A 58 0.95 21.89 23.09
CA GLU A 58 2.22 22.48 22.63
C GLU A 58 2.98 21.51 21.72
N GLN A 59 3.08 20.24 22.11
CA GLN A 59 3.67 19.20 21.26
C GLN A 59 2.87 19.02 19.97
N TRP A 60 1.54 19.13 20.03
CA TRP A 60 0.69 19.00 18.86
C TRP A 60 0.88 20.14 17.86
N ARG A 61 1.06 21.38 18.34
CA ARG A 61 1.38 22.54 17.48
C ARG A 61 2.68 22.35 16.67
N GLU A 62 3.63 21.56 17.18
CA GLU A 62 4.85 21.22 16.46
C GLU A 62 4.67 20.01 15.52
N ILE A 63 3.90 19.01 15.93
CA ILE A 63 3.72 17.75 15.19
C ILE A 63 2.77 17.93 14.00
N GLU A 64 1.66 18.67 14.17
CA GLU A 64 0.59 18.76 13.17
C GLU A 64 1.07 19.27 11.80
N PRO A 65 1.83 20.37 11.69
CA PRO A 65 2.29 20.85 10.39
C PRO A 65 3.15 19.80 9.66
N ARG A 66 4.06 19.14 10.39
CA ARG A 66 4.93 18.09 9.84
C ARG A 66 4.13 16.87 9.39
N LEU A 67 3.10 16.49 10.13
CA LEU A 67 2.20 15.40 9.76
C LEU A 67 1.40 15.73 8.49
N VAL A 68 0.92 16.97 8.35
CA VAL A 68 0.23 17.44 7.13
C VAL A 68 1.18 17.40 5.93
N GLU A 69 2.41 17.89 6.09
CA GLU A 69 3.43 17.85 5.04
C GLU A 69 3.81 16.42 4.65
N PHE A 70 4.04 15.53 5.61
CA PHE A 70 4.30 14.12 5.38
C PHE A 70 3.16 13.48 4.57
N ARG A 71 1.89 13.71 4.96
CA ARG A 71 0.72 13.18 4.24
C ARG A 71 0.65 13.67 2.81
N LYS A 72 0.87 14.98 2.59
CA LYS A 72 0.88 15.56 1.24
C LYS A 72 2.01 14.96 0.39
N ALA A 73 3.21 14.85 0.94
CA ALA A 73 4.34 14.24 0.25
C ALA A 73 4.09 12.76 -0.08
N ALA A 74 3.56 12.00 0.88
CA ALA A 74 3.19 10.60 0.69
C ALA A 74 2.11 10.43 -0.39
N GLN A 75 1.08 11.28 -0.40
CA GLN A 75 0.04 11.27 -1.44
C GLN A 75 0.62 11.50 -2.83
N ASN A 76 1.56 12.45 -2.98
CA ASN A 76 2.23 12.70 -4.25
C ASN A 76 3.04 11.50 -4.72
N VAL A 77 3.83 10.88 -3.83
CA VAL A 77 4.59 9.66 -4.16
C VAL A 77 3.66 8.51 -4.55
N CYS A 78 2.54 8.34 -3.85
CA CYS A 78 1.54 7.34 -4.21
C CYS A 78 0.95 7.60 -5.60
N ALA A 79 0.64 8.85 -5.93
CA ALA A 79 0.13 9.22 -7.24
C ALA A 79 1.15 8.92 -8.35
N GLU A 80 2.42 9.29 -8.14
CA GLU A 80 3.54 8.99 -9.05
C GLU A 80 3.67 7.47 -9.29
N VAL A 81 3.70 6.68 -8.21
CA VAL A 81 3.82 5.22 -8.30
C VAL A 81 2.62 4.59 -8.98
N ASN A 82 1.40 5.05 -8.71
CA ASN A 82 0.20 4.52 -9.34
C ASN A 82 0.18 4.82 -10.83
N LYS A 83 0.59 6.03 -11.24
CA LYS A 83 0.74 6.38 -12.65
C LYS A 83 1.76 5.47 -13.35
N SER A 84 2.96 5.27 -12.77
CA SER A 84 3.94 4.35 -13.35
C SER A 84 3.44 2.90 -13.43
N ARG A 85 2.55 2.47 -12.51
CA ARG A 85 1.90 1.15 -12.56
C ARG A 85 0.88 1.04 -13.69
N GLU A 86 0.07 2.06 -13.90
CA GLU A 86 -0.89 2.12 -15.01
C GLU A 86 -0.15 2.07 -16.34
N GLU A 87 0.89 2.91 -16.51
CA GLU A 87 1.73 2.91 -17.71
C GLU A 87 2.46 1.58 -17.93
N LEU A 88 2.90 0.91 -16.87
CA LEU A 88 3.47 -0.44 -16.95
C LEU A 88 2.46 -1.47 -17.45
N ILE A 89 1.21 -1.40 -17.01
CA ILE A 89 0.14 -2.29 -17.48
C ILE A 89 -0.12 -2.05 -18.97
N ASP A 90 -0.17 -0.80 -19.40
CA ASP A 90 -0.37 -0.44 -20.81
C ASP A 90 0.75 -0.97 -21.70
N LEU A 91 2.01 -0.85 -21.25
CA LEU A 91 3.18 -1.40 -21.96
C LEU A 91 3.13 -2.93 -22.10
N ILE A 92 2.59 -3.63 -21.10
CA ILE A 92 2.44 -5.09 -21.13
C ILE A 92 1.26 -5.51 -22.01
N ALA A 93 0.19 -4.70 -22.06
CA ALA A 93 -1.00 -4.97 -22.85
C ALA A 93 -0.82 -4.68 -24.35
N ALA A 94 0.26 -3.99 -24.73
CA ALA A 94 0.57 -3.68 -26.12
C ALA A 94 0.77 -4.97 -26.98
N PRO A 95 0.44 -4.95 -28.28
CA PRO A 95 0.62 -6.10 -29.18
C PRO A 95 2.07 -6.62 -29.23
N GLU A 96 3.04 -5.71 -29.13
CA GLU A 96 4.46 -6.01 -28.96
C GLU A 96 4.97 -5.36 -27.67
N VAL A 97 5.59 -6.16 -26.81
CA VAL A 97 6.07 -5.70 -25.50
C VAL A 97 7.49 -5.15 -25.63
N ASP A 98 7.64 -3.84 -25.42
CA ASP A 98 8.94 -3.21 -25.25
C ASP A 98 9.50 -3.53 -23.85
N ARG A 99 10.44 -4.48 -23.82
CA ARG A 99 11.10 -4.92 -22.58
C ARG A 99 11.91 -3.82 -21.91
N SER A 100 12.48 -2.89 -22.68
CA SER A 100 13.27 -1.79 -22.14
C SER A 100 12.38 -0.75 -21.45
N ALA A 101 11.25 -0.41 -22.06
CA ALA A 101 10.26 0.48 -21.47
C ALA A 101 9.63 -0.12 -20.20
N VAL A 102 9.33 -1.42 -20.23
CA VAL A 102 8.84 -2.16 -19.05
C VAL A 102 9.85 -2.09 -17.89
N ALA A 103 11.14 -2.35 -18.16
CA ALA A 103 12.18 -2.28 -17.14
C ALA A 103 12.34 -0.85 -16.58
N ALA A 104 12.26 0.17 -17.43
CA ALA A 104 12.30 1.56 -16.98
C ALA A 104 11.14 1.89 -16.03
N LYS A 105 9.90 1.46 -16.33
CA LYS A 105 8.75 1.65 -15.43
C LYS A 105 8.88 0.89 -14.11
N GLN A 106 9.50 -0.29 -14.11
CA GLN A 106 9.82 -1.00 -12.87
C GLN A 106 10.77 -0.19 -11.99
N GLU A 107 11.82 0.41 -12.56
CA GLU A 107 12.75 1.26 -11.81
C GLU A 107 12.08 2.52 -11.24
N GLU A 108 11.17 3.16 -12.00
CA GLU A 108 10.37 4.29 -11.50
C GLU A 108 9.53 3.88 -10.27
N ILE A 109 8.86 2.72 -10.32
CA ILE A 109 8.07 2.19 -9.21
C ILE A 109 8.96 1.93 -7.99
N LEU A 110 10.11 1.29 -8.19
CA LEU A 110 11.08 1.00 -7.12
C LEU A 110 11.66 2.28 -6.51
N ALA A 111 11.91 3.30 -7.33
CA ALA A 111 12.35 4.61 -6.86
C ALA A 111 11.27 5.29 -6.00
N GLY A 112 10.01 5.25 -6.43
CA GLY A 112 8.88 5.75 -5.64
C GLY A 112 8.70 5.01 -4.31
N GLN A 113 8.87 3.69 -4.29
CA GLN A 113 8.85 2.89 -3.06
C GLN A 113 9.97 3.28 -2.09
N ARG A 114 11.20 3.48 -2.60
CA ARG A 114 12.34 3.99 -1.80
C ARG A 114 12.03 5.37 -1.22
N LYS A 115 11.50 6.29 -2.03
CA LYS A 115 11.08 7.63 -1.60
C LYS A 115 10.03 7.57 -0.48
N MET A 116 9.04 6.68 -0.58
CA MET A 116 8.05 6.47 0.48
C MET A 116 8.70 5.99 1.78
N GLN A 117 9.63 5.02 1.71
CA GLN A 117 10.35 4.54 2.89
C GLN A 117 11.14 5.65 3.57
N SER A 118 11.85 6.48 2.79
CA SER A 118 12.59 7.64 3.30
C SER A 118 11.65 8.64 4.00
N LEU A 119 10.48 8.95 3.41
CA LEU A 119 9.49 9.83 4.02
C LEU A 119 9.00 9.30 5.38
N VAL A 120 8.73 8.00 5.48
CA VAL A 120 8.30 7.38 6.74
C VAL A 120 9.40 7.46 7.79
N ILE A 121 10.65 7.14 7.43
CA ILE A 121 11.79 7.21 8.35
C ILE A 121 11.97 8.63 8.88
N GLU A 122 11.93 9.62 7.99
CA GLU A 122 12.09 11.02 8.38
C GLU A 122 10.95 11.50 9.27
N HIS A 123 9.70 11.13 8.94
CA HIS A 123 8.56 11.45 9.78
C HIS A 123 8.69 10.84 11.18
N LEU A 124 9.01 9.54 11.29
CA LEU A 124 9.21 8.86 12.57
C LEU A 124 10.34 9.49 13.41
N ARG A 125 11.43 9.90 12.75
CA ARG A 125 12.53 10.61 13.40
C ARG A 125 12.05 11.96 13.94
N SER A 126 11.34 12.74 13.12
CA SER A 126 10.85 14.07 13.52
C SER A 126 9.85 14.01 14.69
N GLU A 127 9.00 12.99 14.74
CA GLU A 127 8.07 12.79 15.86
C GLU A 127 8.84 12.44 17.14
N LYS A 128 9.86 11.58 17.04
CA LYS A 128 10.69 11.21 18.20
C LYS A 128 11.33 12.43 18.87
N GLU A 129 11.76 13.43 18.09
CA GLU A 129 12.42 14.64 18.61
C GLU A 129 11.49 15.52 19.46
N THR A 130 10.18 15.48 19.22
CA THR A 130 9.18 16.26 19.98
C THR A 130 8.60 15.50 21.18
N LEU A 131 8.68 14.17 21.19
CA LEU A 131 8.15 13.32 22.27
C LEU A 131 9.16 13.16 23.42
N ASN A 132 8.66 13.09 24.66
CA ASN A 132 9.49 12.73 25.81
C ASN A 132 9.80 11.22 25.84
N ALA A 133 10.70 10.78 26.73
CA ALA A 133 11.17 9.41 26.78
C ALA A 133 10.05 8.35 26.94
N GLU A 134 9.07 8.61 27.82
CA GLU A 134 7.95 7.70 28.06
C GLU A 134 7.00 7.63 26.85
N GLN A 135 6.73 8.78 26.24
CA GLN A 135 5.94 8.89 25.02
C GLN A 135 6.62 8.18 23.85
N GLN A 136 7.95 8.33 23.69
CA GLN A 136 8.72 7.63 22.67
C GLN A 136 8.63 6.10 22.84
N GLU A 137 8.80 5.59 24.06
CA GLU A 137 8.67 4.16 24.32
C GLU A 137 7.28 3.65 23.92
N THR A 138 6.24 4.38 24.33
CA THR A 138 4.86 4.05 23.99
C THR A 138 4.60 4.10 22.49
N PHE A 139 5.13 5.11 21.81
CA PHE A 139 5.06 5.27 20.36
C PHE A 139 5.67 4.08 19.61
N PHE A 140 6.94 3.76 19.89
CA PHE A 140 7.62 2.66 19.21
C PHE A 140 7.05 1.28 19.58
N ARG A 141 6.55 1.11 20.81
CA ARG A 141 5.80 -0.10 21.21
C ARG A 141 4.52 -0.26 20.39
N MET A 142 3.78 0.82 20.17
CA MET A 142 2.61 0.79 19.29
C MET A 142 3.01 0.42 17.86
N LEU A 143 4.03 1.07 17.30
CA LEU A 143 4.52 0.76 15.95
C LEU A 143 4.91 -0.72 15.80
N ARG A 144 5.69 -1.28 16.73
CA ARG A 144 6.09 -2.70 16.69
C ARG A 144 4.90 -3.66 16.73
N ARG A 145 3.89 -3.38 17.57
CA ARG A 145 2.66 -4.20 17.61
C ARG A 145 1.90 -4.16 16.28
N ARG A 146 1.93 -3.01 15.60
CA ARG A 146 1.29 -2.78 14.31
C ARG A 146 2.07 -3.45 13.17
N SER A 147 3.38 -3.61 13.32
CA SER A 147 4.25 -4.36 12.39
C SER A 147 4.24 -5.88 12.62
N GLY A 148 3.94 -6.33 13.85
CA GLY A 148 4.18 -7.70 14.32
C GLY A 148 3.18 -8.78 13.89
N CYS A 149 2.13 -8.46 13.12
CA CYS A 149 1.15 -9.45 12.63
C CYS A 149 1.48 -10.04 11.24
N ALA A 150 2.67 -9.79 10.69
CA ALA A 150 3.08 -10.23 9.35
C ALA A 150 3.87 -11.56 9.32
N SER A 151 3.62 -12.50 10.24
CA SER A 151 4.38 -13.78 10.29
C SER A 151 3.88 -14.89 9.35
N HIS A 152 2.83 -14.66 8.55
CA HIS A 152 2.47 -15.58 7.46
C HIS A 152 2.30 -14.80 6.15
N GLY A 153 3.36 -14.81 5.35
CA GLY A 153 3.26 -14.62 3.89
C GLY A 153 2.97 -13.22 3.37
N SER A 154 3.30 -12.14 4.10
CA SER A 154 3.24 -10.78 3.54
C SER A 154 4.52 -10.02 3.87
N ALA A 155 5.45 -10.02 2.93
CA ALA A 155 6.61 -9.16 2.97
C ALA A 155 6.15 -7.69 3.04
N MET A 156 6.52 -7.02 4.13
CA MET A 156 6.49 -5.56 4.32
C MET A 156 5.13 -4.88 4.10
N GLY A 157 4.32 -4.81 5.17
CA GLY A 157 3.19 -3.89 5.22
C GLY A 157 2.63 -3.75 6.63
N MET A 158 3.03 -2.69 7.35
CA MET A 158 2.37 -2.27 8.59
C MET A 158 0.91 -1.93 8.30
N GLY A 159 0.01 -2.87 8.56
CA GLY A 159 -1.44 -2.71 8.46
C GLY A 159 -2.07 -2.68 9.84
N LEU A 160 -2.46 -1.47 10.27
CA LEU A 160 -3.50 -1.31 11.26
C LEU A 160 -4.86 -1.29 10.59
N GLY A 161 -5.76 -2.09 11.12
CA GLY A 161 -7.16 -1.97 10.81
C GLY A 161 -7.83 -3.32 10.94
N SER A 162 -8.33 -3.60 12.14
CA SER A 162 -9.29 -4.66 12.37
C SER A 162 -10.52 -4.40 11.51
N GLY A 163 -10.80 -5.29 10.56
CA GLY A 163 -12.08 -5.44 9.88
C GLY A 163 -12.51 -6.90 9.96
N PRO A 164 -13.82 -7.21 10.07
CA PRO A 164 -14.27 -8.57 10.31
C PRO A 164 -13.99 -9.47 9.10
N PRO A 165 -13.76 -10.78 9.31
CA PRO A 165 -13.63 -11.72 8.21
C PRO A 165 -14.98 -11.85 7.50
N MET A 166 -15.10 -11.29 6.30
CA MET A 166 -16.17 -11.70 5.38
C MET A 166 -15.78 -13.04 4.77
N SER A 167 -16.18 -14.11 5.45
CA SER A 167 -16.37 -15.42 4.84
C SER A 167 -17.77 -15.88 5.20
N GLU A 168 -18.76 -15.62 4.34
CA GLU A 168 -19.94 -16.48 4.24
C GLU A 168 -20.68 -16.26 2.91
N THR A 169 -20.85 -17.38 2.21
CA THR A 169 -21.96 -17.78 1.31
C THR A 169 -22.10 -17.12 -0.07
N CYS A 170 -21.34 -17.64 -1.04
CA CYS A 170 -21.96 -18.07 -2.30
C CYS A 170 -22.51 -19.49 -2.10
N ARG A 171 -23.83 -19.65 -1.96
CA ARG A 171 -24.51 -20.94 -2.17
C ARG A 171 -25.72 -20.70 -3.06
N GLY A 172 -25.71 -21.38 -4.20
CA GLY A 172 -26.58 -21.13 -5.33
C GLY A 172 -28.06 -21.42 -5.06
N HIS A 173 -28.89 -20.65 -5.76
CA HIS A 173 -30.27 -20.98 -6.06
C HIS A 173 -30.28 -21.90 -7.28
N GLY A 174 -30.87 -23.08 -7.12
CA GLY A 174 -31.16 -24.02 -8.19
C GLY A 174 -32.37 -24.85 -7.79
N THR A 175 -33.54 -24.40 -8.19
CA THR A 175 -34.78 -25.18 -8.31
C THR A 175 -35.59 -24.51 -9.42
N GLU A 176 -35.58 -25.10 -10.61
CA GLU A 176 -36.69 -25.85 -11.21
C GLU A 176 -36.13 -26.75 -12.32
#